data_AF-A0A520BI01-F1
#
_entry.id   AF-A0A520BI01-F1
#
_cell.length_a   1.000
_cell.length_b   1.000
_cell.length_c   1.000
_cell.angle_alpha   90.00
_cell.angle_beta   90.00
_cell.angle_gamma   90.00
#
_symmetry.space_group_name_H-M   'P 1'
#
loop_
_entity.id
_entity.type
_entity.pdbx_description
1 polymer ?
#
loop_
_entity_poly.entity_id
_entity_poly.type
_entity_poly.pdbx_seq_one_letter_code
_entity_poly.pdbx_strand_id
1 'polypeptide(L)'
;NKPLLLDGEVMKDFSMGDKSYARKPNSHLSIISMVCAWHKMRVNPYDNLICQTPPFRLRLGIAEYLFKNEELLEETIQTALYDKSIRKDDLEFHTAVHEWASIIGYGDMKGYKAHFEAAKAFFSERLLPARELSSEMIKQLVQ
;
A
#
# COMPACT_ATOMS: atom_id res chain seq x y z
N ASN A 1 25.19 3.13 -4.62
CA ASN A 1 23.73 3.24 -4.82
C ASN A 1 23.20 1.92 -5.36
N LYS A 2 22.39 1.19 -4.59
CA LYS A 2 21.62 0.06 -5.12
C LYS A 2 20.48 0.62 -5.99
N PRO A 3 20.16 0.01 -7.13
CA PRO A 3 19.00 0.41 -7.93
C PRO A 3 17.70 0.22 -7.12
N LEU A 4 16.71 1.06 -7.38
CA LEU A 4 15.39 0.95 -6.76
C LEU A 4 14.72 -0.36 -7.18
N LEU A 5 13.90 -0.92 -6.28
CA LEU A 5 13.09 -2.11 -6.53
C LEU A 5 11.97 -1.88 -7.55
N LEU A 6 11.50 -0.64 -7.68
CA LEU A 6 10.51 -0.21 -8.67
C LEU A 6 11.02 1.04 -9.38
N ASP A 7 10.97 1.03 -10.71
CA ASP A 7 11.18 2.24 -11.53
C ASP A 7 9.86 3.04 -11.63
N GLY A 8 9.95 4.36 -11.61
CA GLY A 8 8.81 5.27 -11.71
C GLY A 8 8.06 5.16 -13.04
N GLU A 9 8.75 4.78 -14.12
CA GLU A 9 8.11 4.51 -15.42
C GLU A 9 7.25 3.23 -15.38
N VAL A 10 7.76 2.16 -14.76
CA VAL A 10 6.99 0.92 -14.53
C VAL A 10 5.75 1.21 -13.68
N MET A 11 5.86 2.05 -12.66
CA MET A 11 4.71 2.40 -11.80
C MET A 11 3.62 3.20 -12.53
N LYS A 12 3.97 4.04 -13.51
CA LYS A 12 2.99 4.80 -14.30
C LYS A 12 2.19 3.92 -15.25
N ASP A 13 2.82 2.89 -15.81
CA ASP A 13 2.19 2.01 -16.80
C ASP A 13 1.11 1.10 -16.20
N PHE A 14 1.14 0.87 -14.88
CA PHE A 14 0.26 -0.07 -14.20
C PHE A 14 -0.83 0.56 -13.31
N SER A 15 -1.14 1.84 -13.50
CA SER A 15 -2.28 2.47 -12.84
C SER A 15 -3.61 1.93 -13.43
N MET A 16 -4.45 1.32 -12.58
CA MET A 16 -5.86 1.02 -12.91
C MET A 16 -6.76 2.26 -12.88
N GLY A 17 -6.23 3.40 -12.46
CA GLY A 17 -6.96 4.66 -12.44
C GLY A 17 -7.13 5.24 -13.83
N ASP A 18 -8.20 5.99 -14.03
CA ASP A 18 -8.45 6.71 -15.27
C ASP A 18 -7.27 7.68 -15.55
N LYS A 19 -6.60 7.53 -16.70
CA LYS A 19 -5.42 8.34 -17.09
C LYS A 19 -5.77 9.83 -17.25
N SER A 20 -7.06 10.17 -17.29
CA SER A 20 -7.56 11.54 -17.32
C SER A 20 -7.54 12.25 -15.97
N TYR A 21 -7.34 11.54 -14.86
CA TYR A 21 -7.33 12.16 -13.53
C TYR A 21 -6.01 12.89 -13.30
N ALA A 22 -6.08 14.21 -13.11
CA ALA A 22 -4.94 15.00 -12.68
C ALA A 22 -4.37 14.41 -11.38
N ARG A 23 -3.03 14.27 -11.31
CA ARG A 23 -2.33 13.81 -10.11
C ARG A 23 -2.78 14.67 -8.93
N LYS A 24 -3.49 14.06 -7.98
CA LYS A 24 -3.88 14.70 -6.73
C LYS A 24 -2.85 14.34 -5.65
N PRO A 25 -2.33 15.30 -4.87
CA PRO A 25 -1.51 15.00 -3.71
C PRO A 25 -2.22 14.04 -2.75
N ASN A 26 -1.47 13.15 -2.11
CA ASN A 26 -2.01 12.14 -1.20
C ASN A 26 -1.13 12.02 0.04
N SER A 27 -1.72 11.81 1.21
CA SER A 27 -1.01 11.59 2.49
C SER A 27 -0.21 10.29 2.49
N HIS A 28 -0.58 9.34 1.62
CA HIS A 28 -0.07 7.98 1.56
C HIS A 28 0.02 7.33 2.95
N LEU A 29 -0.97 7.63 3.81
CA LEU A 29 -0.95 7.29 5.24
C LEU A 29 -0.73 5.79 5.48
N SER A 30 -1.27 4.93 4.63
CA SER A 30 -1.08 3.48 4.72
C SER A 30 0.38 3.04 4.52
N ILE A 31 1.11 3.69 3.60
CA ILE A 31 2.52 3.41 3.32
C ILE A 31 3.40 3.95 4.44
N ILE A 32 3.17 5.19 4.88
CA ILE A 32 3.91 5.78 6.01
C ILE A 32 3.70 4.94 7.28
N SER A 33 2.46 4.55 7.58
CA SER A 33 2.13 3.73 8.75
C SER A 33 2.87 2.39 8.73
N MET A 34 2.97 1.75 7.56
CA MET A 34 3.71 0.50 7.40
C MET A 34 5.21 0.68 7.70
N VAL A 35 5.84 1.73 7.18
CA VAL A 35 7.26 2.02 7.42
C VAL A 35 7.52 2.38 8.89
N CYS A 36 6.65 3.20 9.50
CA CYS A 36 6.72 3.52 10.92
C CYS A 36 6.59 2.26 11.79
N ALA A 37 5.73 1.32 11.43
CA ALA A 37 5.57 0.06 12.14
C ALA A 37 6.86 -0.79 12.07
N TRP A 38 7.48 -0.92 10.88
CA TRP A 38 8.76 -1.61 10.74
C TRP A 38 9.85 -0.97 11.60
N HIS A 39 9.95 0.36 11.56
CA HIS A 39 10.91 1.10 12.38
C HIS A 39 10.69 0.84 13.88
N LYS A 40 9.44 0.97 14.37
CA LYS A 40 9.08 0.75 15.77
C LYS A 40 9.36 -0.68 16.24
N MET A 41 9.15 -1.67 15.37
CA MET A 41 9.44 -3.08 15.64
C MET A 41 10.91 -3.46 15.42
N ARG A 42 11.75 -2.52 14.97
CA ARG A 42 13.16 -2.77 14.58
C ARG A 42 13.29 -3.87 13.54
N VAL A 43 12.32 -3.95 12.62
CA VAL A 43 12.30 -4.91 11.52
C VAL A 43 12.90 -4.24 10.29
N ASN A 44 13.94 -4.85 9.73
CA ASN A 44 14.44 -4.49 8.42
C ASN A 44 13.72 -5.34 7.35
N PRO A 45 12.86 -4.75 6.50
CA PRO A 45 12.09 -5.51 5.51
C PRO A 45 12.97 -6.17 4.44
N TYR A 46 14.21 -5.68 4.25
CA TYR A 46 15.17 -6.20 3.29
C TYR A 46 15.82 -7.52 3.73
N ASP A 47 15.93 -7.77 5.04
CA ASP A 47 16.60 -8.98 5.56
C ASP A 47 15.83 -10.27 5.21
N ASN A 48 14.54 -10.14 4.92
CA ASN A 48 13.65 -11.26 4.62
C ASN A 48 13.37 -11.45 3.11
N LEU A 49 14.08 -10.74 2.23
CA LEU A 49 13.81 -10.73 0.77
C LEU A 49 13.88 -12.09 0.07
N ILE A 50 14.62 -13.04 0.65
CA ILE A 50 14.82 -14.39 0.10
C ILE A 50 13.52 -15.23 0.19
N CYS A 51 12.66 -14.96 1.18
CA CYS A 51 11.45 -15.76 1.45
C CYS A 51 10.14 -15.06 1.08
N GLN A 52 10.20 -13.94 0.36
CA GLN A 52 9.05 -13.08 0.13
C GLN A 52 8.34 -13.36 -1.19
N THR A 53 7.01 -13.42 -1.12
CA THR A 53 6.14 -13.52 -2.29
C THR A 53 6.20 -12.22 -3.10
N PRO A 54 5.96 -12.28 -4.42
CA PRO A 54 5.99 -11.07 -5.25
C PRO A 54 5.14 -9.89 -4.76
N PRO A 55 3.93 -10.08 -4.17
CA PRO A 55 3.17 -8.98 -3.55
C PRO A 55 3.90 -8.27 -2.41
N PHE A 56 4.74 -8.97 -1.65
CA PHE A 56 5.53 -8.33 -0.61
C PHE A 56 6.61 -7.43 -1.22
N ARG A 57 7.33 -7.93 -2.24
CA ARG A 57 8.35 -7.14 -2.96
C ARG A 57 7.74 -5.87 -3.55
N LEU A 58 6.53 -5.97 -4.10
CA LEU A 58 5.78 -4.82 -4.59
C LEU A 58 5.51 -3.79 -3.48
N ARG A 59 5.01 -4.21 -2.31
CA ARG A 59 4.77 -3.30 -1.18
C ARG A 59 6.05 -2.63 -0.68
N LEU A 60 7.15 -3.39 -0.57
CA LEU A 60 8.44 -2.83 -0.19
C LEU A 60 8.94 -1.84 -1.24
N GLY A 61 8.82 -2.17 -2.52
CA GLY A 61 9.22 -1.28 -3.60
C GLY A 61 8.42 0.02 -3.63
N ILE A 62 7.11 -0.02 -3.35
CA ILE A 62 6.27 1.18 -3.26
C ILE A 62 6.75 2.08 -2.11
N ALA A 63 7.05 1.48 -0.95
CA ALA A 63 7.61 2.22 0.18
C ALA A 63 8.98 2.81 -0.16
N GLU A 64 9.85 2.04 -0.81
CA GLU A 64 11.17 2.53 -1.23
C GLU A 64 11.06 3.69 -2.21
N TYR A 65 10.19 3.59 -3.22
CA TYR A 65 9.93 4.66 -4.19
C TYR A 65 9.47 5.95 -3.50
N LEU A 66 8.54 5.86 -2.55
CA LEU A 66 8.08 7.01 -1.77
C LEU A 66 9.21 7.66 -0.97
N PHE A 67 10.01 6.86 -0.25
CA PHE A 67 11.04 7.38 0.67
C PHE A 67 12.36 7.76 -0.01
N LYS A 68 12.60 7.32 -1.25
CA LYS A 68 13.79 7.65 -2.04
C LYS A 68 13.57 8.79 -3.03
N ASN A 69 12.34 9.31 -3.13
CA ASN A 69 12.00 10.47 -3.92
C ASN A 69 11.70 11.65 -2.98
N GLU A 70 12.66 12.57 -2.82
CA GLU A 70 12.56 13.69 -1.89
C GLU A 70 11.36 14.61 -2.18
N GLU A 71 11.10 14.90 -3.45
CA GLU A 71 9.97 15.75 -3.85
C GLU A 71 8.62 15.10 -3.52
N LEU A 72 8.47 13.81 -3.83
CA LEU A 72 7.24 13.06 -3.52
C LEU A 72 7.05 12.90 -2.02
N LEU A 73 8.12 12.64 -1.27
CA LEU A 73 8.06 12.51 0.18
C LEU A 73 7.62 13.83 0.83
N GLU A 74 8.17 14.95 0.38
CA GLU A 74 7.79 16.27 0.88
C GLU A 74 6.32 16.59 0.54
N GLU A 75 5.88 16.35 -0.71
CA GLU A 75 4.46 16.50 -1.10
C GLU A 75 3.54 15.66 -0.19
N THR A 76 3.94 14.43 0.11
CA THR A 76 3.18 13.51 0.96
C THR A 76 3.05 14.03 2.38
N ILE A 77 4.16 14.49 2.98
CA ILE A 77 4.17 15.05 4.34
C ILE A 77 3.34 16.33 4.41
N GLN A 78 3.51 17.24 3.44
CA GLN A 78 2.73 18.47 3.36
C GLN A 78 1.23 18.18 3.22
N THR A 79 0.87 17.21 2.39
CA THR A 79 -0.53 16.78 2.22
C THR A 79 -1.10 16.23 3.52
N ALA A 80 -0.39 15.34 4.19
CA ALA A 80 -0.82 14.76 5.46
C ALA A 80 -1.03 15.82 6.57
N LEU A 81 -0.19 16.86 6.61
CA LEU A 81 -0.28 17.90 7.63
C LEU A 81 -1.36 18.96 7.32
N TYR A 82 -1.45 19.39 6.06
CA TYR A 82 -2.16 20.62 5.71
C TYR A 82 -3.38 20.43 4.80
N ASP A 83 -3.44 19.38 3.98
CA ASP A 83 -4.58 19.16 3.11
C ASP A 83 -5.78 18.64 3.94
N LYS A 84 -6.84 19.44 4.01
CA LYS A 84 -8.07 19.04 4.71
C LYS A 84 -8.93 18.08 3.90
N SER A 85 -8.73 18.03 2.59
CA SER A 85 -9.53 17.20 1.67
C SER A 85 -9.24 15.71 1.85
N ILE A 86 -8.04 15.33 2.29
CA ILE A 86 -7.64 13.92 2.50
C ILE A 86 -8.04 13.38 3.88
N ARG A 87 -8.34 14.26 4.86
CA ARG A 87 -8.59 13.87 6.25
C ARG A 87 -9.73 12.88 6.42
N LYS A 88 -10.75 12.97 5.56
CA LYS A 88 -11.84 11.99 5.56
C LYS A 88 -11.30 10.60 5.24
N ASP A 89 -10.54 10.48 4.15
CA ASP A 89 -9.99 9.20 3.71
C ASP A 89 -8.97 8.64 4.74
N ASP A 90 -8.15 9.52 5.33
CA ASP A 90 -7.22 9.14 6.40
C ASP A 90 -7.94 8.64 7.66
N LEU A 91 -9.07 9.26 8.03
CA LEU A 91 -9.89 8.84 9.15
C LEU A 91 -10.58 7.50 8.89
N GLU A 92 -11.09 7.28 7.68
CA GLU A 92 -11.64 5.99 7.26
C GLU A 92 -10.56 4.89 7.32
N PHE A 93 -9.35 5.17 6.82
CA PHE A 93 -8.23 4.24 6.94
C PHE A 93 -7.89 3.92 8.39
N HIS A 94 -7.75 4.94 9.25
CA HIS A 94 -7.51 4.77 10.67
C HIS A 94 -8.58 3.89 11.33
N THR A 95 -9.85 4.16 11.04
CA THR A 95 -10.99 3.43 11.61
C THR A 95 -10.97 1.97 11.18
N ALA A 96 -10.77 1.70 9.88
CA ALA A 96 -10.66 0.34 9.37
C ALA A 96 -9.50 -0.44 10.02
N VAL A 97 -8.32 0.19 10.17
CA VAL A 97 -7.17 -0.45 10.85
C VAL A 97 -7.51 -0.78 12.31
N HIS A 98 -8.18 0.14 13.01
CA HIS A 98 -8.59 -0.09 14.40
C HIS A 98 -9.60 -1.23 14.55
N GLU A 99 -10.55 -1.36 13.63
CA GLU A 99 -11.51 -2.47 13.59
C GLU A 99 -10.79 -3.82 13.44
N TRP A 100 -9.89 -3.94 12.46
CA TRP A 100 -9.07 -5.14 12.27
C TRP A 100 -8.23 -5.47 13.49
N ALA A 101 -7.56 -4.46 14.07
CA ALA A 101 -6.75 -4.63 15.26
C ALA A 101 -7.58 -5.12 16.45
N SER A 102 -8.81 -4.62 16.61
CA SER A 102 -9.72 -5.03 17.67
C SER A 102 -10.16 -6.49 17.51
N ILE A 103 -10.60 -6.88 16.30
CA ILE A 103 -11.01 -8.25 15.98
C ILE A 103 -9.88 -9.25 16.29
N ILE A 104 -8.65 -8.93 15.84
CA ILE A 104 -7.47 -9.76 16.09
C ILE A 104 -7.13 -9.79 17.58
N GLY A 105 -7.17 -8.64 18.26
CA GLY A 105 -6.88 -8.53 19.68
C GLY A 105 -7.82 -9.32 20.57
N TYR A 106 -9.11 -9.43 20.18
CA TYR A 106 -10.09 -10.26 20.89
C TYR A 106 -9.99 -11.75 20.56
N GLY A 107 -9.22 -12.14 19.53
CA GLY A 107 -9.19 -13.51 19.04
C GLY A 107 -10.52 -13.97 18.43
N ASP A 108 -11.35 -13.03 17.97
CA ASP A 108 -12.67 -13.34 17.39
C ASP A 108 -12.51 -13.86 15.95
N MET A 109 -12.27 -15.16 15.82
CA MET A 109 -12.14 -15.82 14.52
C MET A 109 -13.41 -15.78 13.68
N LYS A 110 -14.59 -15.72 14.32
CA LYS A 110 -15.87 -15.63 13.61
C LYS A 110 -16.03 -14.24 13.00
N GLY A 111 -15.77 -13.20 13.79
CA GLY A 111 -15.74 -11.81 13.35
C GLY A 111 -14.72 -11.59 12.24
N TYR A 112 -13.50 -12.11 12.41
CA TYR A 112 -12.45 -12.04 11.39
C TYR A 112 -12.92 -12.63 10.05
N LYS A 113 -13.48 -13.84 10.06
CA LYS A 113 -13.95 -14.49 8.83
C LYS A 113 -15.09 -13.72 8.18
N ALA A 114 -16.06 -13.26 8.97
CA ALA A 114 -17.18 -12.48 8.45
C ALA A 114 -16.73 -11.17 7.81
N HIS A 115 -15.85 -10.43 8.48
CA HIS A 115 -15.30 -9.16 7.99
C HIS A 115 -14.44 -9.37 6.73
N PHE A 116 -13.65 -10.45 6.69
CA PHE A 116 -12.87 -10.82 5.50
C PHE A 116 -13.76 -11.16 4.29
N GLU A 117 -14.78 -12.01 4.45
CA GLU A 117 -15.67 -12.38 3.35
C GLU A 117 -16.48 -11.18 2.85
N ALA A 118 -16.87 -10.25 3.73
CA ALA A 118 -17.53 -9.00 3.33
C ALA A 118 -16.62 -8.13 2.45
N ALA A 119 -15.37 -7.91 2.86
CA ALA A 119 -14.39 -7.16 2.07
C ALA A 119 -14.13 -7.85 0.72
N LYS A 120 -13.98 -9.18 0.70
CA LYS A 120 -13.81 -9.97 -0.52
C LYS A 120 -15.02 -9.86 -1.46
N ALA A 121 -16.24 -9.90 -0.92
CA ALA A 121 -17.46 -9.76 -1.71
C ALA A 121 -17.56 -8.38 -2.37
N PHE A 122 -17.20 -7.31 -1.65
CA PHE A 122 -17.14 -5.95 -2.18
C PHE A 122 -16.22 -5.84 -3.41
N PHE A 123 -15.09 -6.54 -3.41
CA PHE A 123 -14.15 -6.52 -4.54
C PHE A 123 -14.43 -7.56 -5.62
N SER A 124 -15.46 -8.42 -5.49
CA SER A 124 -15.67 -9.62 -6.32
C SER A 124 -15.52 -9.40 -7.84
N GLU A 125 -16.15 -8.35 -8.37
CA GLU A 125 -16.09 -8.01 -9.81
C GLU A 125 -14.72 -7.53 -10.28
N ARG A 126 -13.89 -7.01 -9.36
CA ARG A 126 -12.57 -6.44 -9.64
C ARG A 126 -11.43 -7.41 -9.38
N LEU A 127 -11.68 -8.54 -8.70
CA LEU A 127 -10.63 -9.48 -8.30
C LEU A 127 -9.92 -10.13 -9.49
N LEU A 128 -10.67 -10.57 -10.51
CA LEU A 128 -10.11 -11.18 -11.71
C LEU A 128 -9.21 -10.22 -12.50
N PRO A 129 -9.69 -9.05 -12.95
CA PRO A 129 -8.84 -8.11 -13.69
C PRO A 129 -7.67 -7.60 -12.85
N ALA A 130 -7.85 -7.35 -11.55
CA ALA A 130 -6.75 -6.93 -10.68
C ALA A 130 -5.69 -8.03 -10.51
N ARG A 131 -6.09 -9.31 -10.49
CA ARG A 131 -5.15 -10.44 -10.42
C ARG A 131 -4.32 -10.56 -11.70
N GLU A 132 -4.95 -10.41 -12.85
CA GLU A 132 -4.25 -10.45 -14.15
C GLU A 132 -3.25 -9.31 -14.27
N LEU A 133 -3.68 -8.08 -14.00
CA LEU A 133 -2.80 -6.92 -14.03
C LEU A 133 -1.64 -7.03 -13.04
N SER A 134 -1.91 -7.42 -11.79
CA SER A 134 -0.84 -7.60 -10.79
C SER A 134 0.14 -8.71 -11.18
N SER A 135 -0.33 -9.76 -11.87
CA SER A 135 0.54 -10.82 -12.39
C SER A 135 1.45 -10.31 -13.52
N GLU A 136 0.95 -9.42 -14.38
CA GLU A 136 1.74 -8.78 -15.42
C GLU A 136 2.78 -7.81 -14.83
N MET A 137 2.39 -6.99 -13.86
CA MET A 137 3.30 -6.15 -13.08
C MET A 137 4.45 -6.96 -12.50
N ILE A 138 4.12 -8.03 -11.79
CA ILE A 138 5.10 -8.90 -11.14
C ILE A 138 6.06 -9.51 -12.15
N LYS A 139 5.59 -9.93 -13.33
CA LYS A 139 6.46 -10.47 -14.39
C LYS A 139 7.48 -9.46 -14.86
N GLN A 140 7.09 -8.19 -15.04
CA GLN A 140 8.01 -7.14 -15.46
C GLN A 140 9.01 -6.75 -14.37
N LEU A 141 8.64 -6.89 -13.09
CA LEU A 141 9.52 -6.58 -11.95
C LEU A 141 10.54 -7.68 -11.61
N VAL A 142 10.32 -8.90 -12.11
CA VAL A 142 11.20 -10.06 -11.87
C VAL A 142 12.14 -10.31 -13.05
N GLN A 143 11.89 -9.70 -14.21
CA GLN A 143 12.82 -9.66 -15.34
C GLN A 143 13.96 -8.68 -15.09
#